data_AF-A0A923R369-F1
#
_entry.id   AF-A0A923R369-F1
#
_cell.length_a   1.000
_cell.length_b   1.000
_cell.length_c   1.000
_cell.angle_alpha   90.00
_cell.angle_beta   90.00
_cell.angle_gamma   90.00
#
_symmetry.space_group_name_H-M   'P 1'
#
loop_
_entity.id
_entity.type
_entity.pdbx_description
1 polymer ?
#
loop_
_entity_poly.entity_id
_entity_poly.type
_entity_poly.pdbx_seq_one_letter_code
_entity_poly.pdbx_strand_id
1 'polypeptide(L)'
;ITERLSLYTRLDNCEKEDELQTFHAEMIDRFGPIPEQVEDLFTTVRCRKLAVSLGFEKMSLKEKTMRCYFVNKNDSPYFESDVFKNVLSYLQTGTNKARLKQVAKNFLLVVDEIKTMKEMETFLSRMHKAVLRPKNVDA
;
A
#
# COMPACT_ATOMS: atom_id res chain seq x y z
N ILE A 1 10.59 13.95 25.52
CA ILE A 1 9.58 14.13 24.45
C ILE A 1 10.21 14.04 23.04
N THR A 2 11.48 14.43 22.88
CA THR A 2 12.22 14.43 21.59
C THR A 2 12.48 13.05 20.97
N GLU A 3 12.76 12.03 21.77
CA GLU A 3 13.18 10.71 21.24
C GLU A 3 12.08 10.00 20.45
N ARG A 4 10.85 9.93 20.99
CA ARG A 4 9.72 9.31 20.29
C ARG A 4 9.43 9.99 18.95
N LEU A 5 9.46 11.33 18.93
CA LEU A 5 9.27 12.09 17.69
C LEU A 5 10.38 11.79 16.69
N SER A 6 11.64 11.73 17.15
CA SER A 6 12.79 11.35 16.32
C SER A 6 12.63 9.96 15.69
N LEU A 7 12.15 8.97 16.47
CA LEU A 7 11.88 7.63 15.97
C LEU A 7 10.78 7.61 14.89
N TYR A 8 9.70 8.38 15.08
CA TYR A 8 8.65 8.50 14.04
C TYR A 8 9.15 9.18 12.77
N THR A 9 9.93 10.26 12.90
CA THR A 9 10.54 10.93 11.75
C THR A 9 11.49 9.99 11.01
N ARG A 10 12.31 9.23 11.74
CA ARG A 10 13.21 8.25 11.13
C ARG A 10 12.45 7.14 10.40
N LEU A 11 11.40 6.61 11.01
CA LEU A 11 10.53 5.60 10.39
C LEU A 11 9.93 6.10 9.08
N ASP A 12 9.42 7.35 9.05
CA ASP A 12 8.80 7.91 7.84
C ASP A 12 9.81 8.20 6.73
N ASN A 13 11.05 8.52 7.10
CA ASN A 13 12.16 8.76 6.18
C ASN A 13 12.83 7.48 5.65
N CYS A 14 12.46 6.29 6.12
CA CYS A 14 12.98 5.03 5.57
C CYS A 14 12.41 4.80 4.16
N GLU A 15 13.22 5.00 3.12
CA GLU A 15 12.82 4.88 1.71
C GLU A 15 12.97 3.45 1.20
N LYS A 16 13.94 2.69 1.73
CA LYS A 16 14.21 1.30 1.32
C LYS A 16 13.71 0.28 2.34
N GLU A 17 13.54 -0.96 1.90
CA GLU A 17 13.19 -2.06 2.81
C GLU A 17 14.35 -2.38 3.76
N ASP A 18 15.59 -2.35 3.26
CA ASP A 18 16.79 -2.63 4.07
C ASP A 18 16.97 -1.61 5.20
N GLU A 19 16.68 -0.32 4.94
CA GLU A 19 16.70 0.73 5.95
C GLU A 19 15.64 0.48 7.04
N LEU A 20 14.46 0.05 6.61
CA LEU A 20 13.34 -0.25 7.51
C LEU A 20 13.64 -1.47 8.39
N GLN A 21 14.28 -2.50 7.84
CA GLN A 21 14.74 -3.69 8.57
C GLN A 21 15.88 -3.36 9.55
N THR A 22 16.83 -2.54 9.12
CA THR A 22 17.92 -2.07 9.98
C THR A 22 17.36 -1.30 11.17
N PHE A 23 16.43 -0.37 10.92
CA PHE A 23 15.77 0.39 11.98
C PHE A 23 14.95 -0.51 12.91
N HIS A 24 14.27 -1.52 12.39
CA HIS A 24 13.53 -2.51 13.18
C HIS A 24 14.46 -3.30 14.11
N ALA A 25 15.60 -3.78 13.61
CA ALA A 25 16.59 -4.50 14.41
C ALA A 25 17.19 -3.62 15.52
N GLU A 26 17.50 -2.35 15.23
CA GLU A 26 17.95 -1.39 16.25
C GLU A 26 16.89 -1.13 17.32
N MET A 27 15.61 -1.09 16.95
CA MET A 27 14.52 -0.95 17.91
C MET A 27 14.44 -2.15 18.85
N ILE A 28 14.65 -3.37 18.33
CA ILE A 28 14.70 -4.58 19.16
C ILE A 28 15.89 -4.55 20.11
N ASP A 29 17.08 -4.20 19.62
CA ASP A 29 18.29 -4.16 20.44
C ASP A 29 18.18 -3.15 21.60
N ARG A 30 17.58 -1.98 21.33
CA ARG A 30 17.48 -0.88 22.31
C ARG A 30 16.29 -0.99 23.26
N PHE A 31 15.17 -1.54 22.81
CA PHE A 31 13.90 -1.50 23.54
C PHE A 31 13.29 -2.88 23.80
N GLY A 32 13.91 -3.95 23.30
CA GLY A 32 13.39 -5.32 23.39
C GLY A 32 12.29 -5.61 22.36
N PRO A 33 11.48 -6.67 22.58
CA PRO A 33 10.47 -7.09 21.62
C PRO A 33 9.50 -5.96 21.22
N ILE A 34 9.29 -5.81 19.91
CA ILE A 34 8.42 -4.76 19.36
C ILE A 34 6.94 -5.15 19.54
N PRO A 35 6.11 -4.29 20.16
CA PRO A 35 4.68 -4.54 20.26
C PRO A 35 3.99 -4.56 18.89
N GLU A 36 2.89 -5.30 18.75
CA GLU A 36 2.12 -5.43 17.50
C GLU A 36 1.71 -4.08 16.90
N GLN A 37 1.33 -3.11 17.75
CA GLN A 37 0.93 -1.78 17.27
C GLN A 37 2.10 -1.03 16.61
N VAL A 38 3.33 -1.31 17.01
CA VAL A 38 4.53 -0.72 16.41
C VAL A 38 4.88 -1.48 15.13
N GLU A 39 4.73 -2.81 15.08
CA GLU A 39 4.85 -3.59 13.84
C GLU A 39 3.89 -3.10 12.74
N ASP A 40 2.68 -2.69 13.13
CA ASP A 40 1.70 -2.08 12.23
C ASP A 40 2.18 -0.74 11.65
N LEU A 41 3.00 0.03 12.38
CA LEU A 41 3.60 1.27 11.85
C LEU A 41 4.65 0.96 10.78
N PHE A 42 5.52 -0.02 11.00
CA PHE A 42 6.46 -0.51 9.99
C PHE A 42 5.72 -1.01 8.75
N THR A 43 4.65 -1.77 8.96
CA THR A 43 3.78 -2.26 7.88
C THR A 43 3.10 -1.12 7.14
N THR A 44 2.69 -0.05 7.82
CA THR A 44 2.11 1.15 7.21
C THR A 44 3.08 1.81 6.23
N VAL A 45 4.37 1.92 6.57
CA VAL A 45 5.39 2.47 5.67
C VAL A 45 5.54 1.61 4.41
N ARG A 46 5.55 0.27 4.54
CA ARG A 46 5.57 -0.65 3.39
C ARG A 46 4.34 -0.48 2.50
N CYS A 47 3.15 -0.44 3.10
CA CYS A 47 1.90 -0.20 2.40
C CYS A 47 1.91 1.13 1.65
N ARG A 48 2.43 2.21 2.25
CA ARG A 48 2.56 3.53 1.61
C ARG A 48 3.40 3.44 0.33
N LYS A 49 4.55 2.76 0.36
CA LYS A 49 5.42 2.59 -0.82
C LYS A 49 4.71 1.86 -1.95
N LEU A 50 4.07 0.73 -1.63
CA LEU A 50 3.27 -0.03 -2.59
C LEU A 50 2.15 0.82 -3.19
N ALA A 51 1.45 1.58 -2.35
CA ALA A 51 0.33 2.41 -2.75
C ALA A 51 0.74 3.54 -3.71
N VAL A 52 1.83 4.24 -3.42
CA VAL A 52 2.37 5.29 -4.30
C VAL A 52 2.72 4.72 -5.67
N SER A 53 3.40 3.57 -5.73
CA SER A 53 3.75 2.94 -7.01
C SER A 53 2.54 2.45 -7.81
N LEU A 54 1.43 2.13 -7.13
CA LEU A 54 0.16 1.76 -7.73
C LEU A 54 -0.69 2.98 -8.12
N GLY A 55 -0.29 4.21 -7.76
CA GLY A 55 -1.01 5.45 -8.06
C GLY A 55 -2.15 5.79 -7.09
N PHE A 56 -2.11 5.26 -5.88
CA PHE A 56 -3.04 5.65 -4.82
C PHE A 56 -2.51 6.88 -4.07
N GLU A 57 -3.33 7.92 -3.95
CA GLU A 57 -3.02 9.13 -3.16
C GLU A 57 -3.41 8.98 -1.70
N LYS A 58 -4.40 8.13 -1.42
CA LYS A 58 -4.88 7.92 -0.06
C LYS A 58 -5.32 6.48 0.13
N MET A 59 -5.10 5.96 1.33
CA MET A 59 -5.64 4.67 1.76
C MET A 59 -6.31 4.78 3.12
N SER A 60 -7.29 3.93 3.37
CA SER A 60 -7.87 3.75 4.69
C SER A 60 -8.37 2.33 4.89
N LEU A 61 -8.23 1.82 6.12
CA LEU A 61 -8.77 0.54 6.54
C LEU A 61 -9.82 0.80 7.63
N LYS A 62 -11.10 0.54 7.33
CA LYS A 62 -12.21 0.73 8.28
C LYS A 62 -13.25 -0.34 8.06
N GLU A 63 -13.82 -0.88 9.14
CA GLU A 63 -14.91 -1.88 9.07
C GLU A 63 -14.55 -3.07 8.17
N LYS A 64 -13.33 -3.59 8.34
CA LYS A 64 -12.77 -4.68 7.54
C LYS A 64 -12.70 -4.40 6.03
N THR A 65 -12.75 -3.12 5.64
CA THR A 65 -12.78 -2.67 4.25
C THR A 65 -11.62 -1.73 4.00
N MET A 66 -10.73 -2.12 3.09
CA MET A 66 -9.66 -1.27 2.58
C MET A 66 -10.19 -0.41 1.43
N ARG A 67 -9.91 0.89 1.49
CA ARG A 67 -10.29 1.89 0.48
C ARG A 67 -9.04 2.58 -0.02
N CYS A 68 -8.73 2.48 -1.32
CA CYS A 68 -7.60 3.14 -1.95
C CYS A 68 -8.12 4.16 -2.97
N TYR A 69 -7.82 5.44 -2.75
CA TYR A 69 -8.25 6.54 -3.60
C TYR A 69 -7.16 6.79 -4.63
N PHE A 70 -7.54 6.78 -5.90
CA PHE A 70 -6.64 7.16 -6.99
C PHE A 70 -6.48 8.68 -7.03
N VAL A 71 -5.55 9.14 -7.87
CA VAL A 71 -5.32 10.56 -8.15
C VAL A 71 -6.62 11.32 -8.40
N ASN A 72 -6.84 12.39 -7.63
CA ASN A 72 -8.03 13.25 -7.71
C ASN A 72 -7.94 14.25 -8.89
N LYS A 73 -7.69 13.72 -10.09
CA LYS A 73 -7.59 14.49 -11.33
C LYS A 73 -7.92 13.58 -12.51
N ASN A 74 -9.16 13.63 -13.00
CA ASN A 74 -9.62 12.74 -14.09
C ASN A 74 -8.85 12.88 -15.40
N ASP A 75 -8.30 14.06 -15.67
CA ASP A 75 -7.41 14.35 -16.79
C ASP A 75 -5.93 14.04 -16.47
N SER A 76 -5.66 13.33 -15.37
CA SER A 76 -4.31 12.89 -15.05
C SER A 76 -3.83 11.86 -16.08
N PRO A 77 -2.61 12.01 -16.62
CA PRO A 77 -1.98 11.00 -17.49
C PRO A 77 -1.92 9.60 -16.85
N TYR A 78 -2.03 9.51 -15.53
CA TYR A 78 -2.09 8.25 -14.81
C TYR A 78 -3.22 7.33 -15.33
N PHE A 79 -4.40 7.86 -15.64
CA PHE A 79 -5.54 7.03 -16.09
C PHE A 79 -5.35 6.45 -17.50
N GLU A 80 -4.40 6.99 -18.27
CA GLU A 80 -4.01 6.44 -19.57
C GLU A 80 -2.77 5.53 -19.49
N SER A 81 -2.13 5.46 -18.31
CA SER A 81 -0.89 4.71 -18.10
C SER A 81 -1.09 3.20 -18.09
N ASP A 82 -0.03 2.46 -18.41
CA ASP A 82 -0.02 1.00 -18.34
C ASP A 82 -0.24 0.49 -16.91
N VAL A 83 0.21 1.23 -15.89
CA VAL A 83 -0.03 0.91 -14.49
C VAL A 83 -1.54 0.84 -14.22
N PHE A 84 -2.30 1.86 -14.63
CA PHE A 84 -3.75 1.86 -14.41
C PHE A 84 -4.46 0.77 -15.22
N LYS A 85 -4.08 0.56 -16.49
CA LYS A 85 -4.62 -0.54 -17.31
C LYS A 85 -4.37 -1.91 -16.67
N ASN A 86 -3.17 -2.14 -16.17
CA ASN A 86 -2.80 -3.39 -15.48
C ASN A 86 -3.54 -3.53 -14.15
N VAL A 87 -3.80 -2.44 -13.43
CA VAL A 87 -4.66 -2.43 -12.24
C VAL A 87 -6.07 -2.91 -12.62
N LEU A 88 -6.69 -2.34 -13.67
CA LEU A 88 -8.00 -2.77 -14.13
C LEU A 88 -8.02 -4.25 -14.51
N SER A 89 -7.00 -4.72 -15.24
CA SER A 89 -6.86 -6.14 -15.61
C SER A 89 -6.75 -7.05 -14.38
N TYR A 90 -5.98 -6.65 -13.36
CA TYR A 90 -5.87 -7.39 -12.10
C TYR A 90 -7.20 -7.45 -11.34
N LEU A 91 -8.01 -6.39 -11.36
CA LEU A 91 -9.34 -6.40 -10.73
C LEU A 91 -10.33 -7.32 -11.45
N GLN A 92 -10.16 -7.52 -12.76
CA GLN A 92 -11.02 -8.40 -13.55
C GLN A 92 -10.61 -9.87 -13.46
N THR A 93 -9.31 -10.15 -13.39
CA THR A 93 -8.77 -11.51 -13.57
C THR A 93 -8.00 -12.06 -12.37
N GLY A 94 -7.51 -11.18 -11.49
CA GLY A 94 -6.58 -11.53 -10.41
C GLY A 94 -7.17 -11.56 -9.01
N THR A 95 -8.39 -11.05 -8.80
CA THR A 95 -9.05 -11.06 -7.49
C THR A 95 -10.58 -10.94 -7.58
N ASN A 96 -11.28 -11.56 -6.64
CA ASN A 96 -12.74 -11.41 -6.46
C ASN A 96 -13.10 -10.56 -5.22
N LYS A 97 -12.11 -10.09 -4.46
CA LYS A 97 -12.32 -9.33 -3.21
C LYS A 97 -12.32 -7.82 -3.40
N ALA A 98 -12.03 -7.36 -4.61
CA ALA A 98 -11.79 -5.96 -4.90
C ALA A 98 -12.70 -5.47 -6.02
N ARG A 99 -13.18 -4.23 -5.91
CA ARG A 99 -14.02 -3.57 -6.92
C ARG A 99 -13.59 -2.12 -7.11
N LEU A 100 -13.64 -1.66 -8.35
CA LEU A 100 -13.51 -0.24 -8.68
C LEU A 100 -14.87 0.45 -8.51
N LYS A 101 -14.89 1.57 -7.80
CA LYS A 101 -16.03 2.44 -7.62
C LYS A 101 -15.69 3.84 -8.11
N GLN A 102 -16.62 4.49 -8.79
CA GLN A 102 -16.51 5.91 -9.10
C GLN A 102 -17.43 6.70 -8.16
N VAL A 103 -16.89 7.73 -7.51
CA VAL A 103 -17.64 8.64 -6.64
C VAL A 103 -17.45 10.06 -7.16
N ALA A 104 -18.50 10.61 -7.75
CA ALA A 104 -18.45 11.85 -8.52
C ALA A 104 -17.34 11.78 -9.58
N LYS A 105 -16.27 12.54 -9.40
CA LYS A 105 -15.12 12.58 -10.30
C LYS A 105 -13.97 11.68 -9.86
N ASN A 106 -14.06 10.92 -8.77
CA ASN A 106 -12.90 10.20 -8.23
C ASN A 106 -13.05 8.69 -8.33
N PHE A 107 -11.98 8.03 -8.74
CA PHE A 107 -11.89 6.58 -8.68
C PHE A 107 -11.47 6.12 -7.29
N LEU A 108 -12.10 5.05 -6.84
CA LEU A 108 -11.88 4.42 -5.55
C LEU A 108 -11.82 2.91 -5.74
N LEU A 109 -10.72 2.30 -5.31
CA LEU A 109 -10.66 0.86 -5.13
C LEU A 109 -11.21 0.50 -3.75
N VAL A 110 -12.13 -0.45 -3.70
CA VAL A 110 -12.69 -0.99 -2.45
C VAL A 110 -12.37 -2.48 -2.38
N VAL A 111 -11.74 -2.91 -1.28
CA VAL A 111 -11.38 -4.30 -1.02
C VAL A 111 -12.02 -4.72 0.30
N ASP A 112 -12.84 -5.75 0.25
CA ASP A 112 -13.54 -6.26 1.43
C ASP A 112 -12.72 -7.35 2.13
N GLU A 113 -13.10 -7.67 3.37
CA GLU A 113 -12.51 -8.71 4.20
C GLU A 113 -11.03 -8.52 4.55
N ILE A 114 -10.56 -7.27 4.66
CA ILE A 114 -9.21 -6.95 5.14
C ILE A 114 -9.32 -6.52 6.60
N LYS A 115 -8.82 -7.33 7.53
CA LYS A 115 -8.97 -7.13 8.99
C LYS A 115 -7.73 -6.55 9.64
N THR A 116 -6.55 -6.79 9.08
CA THR A 116 -5.26 -6.43 9.69
C THR A 116 -4.37 -5.66 8.72
N MET A 117 -3.39 -4.94 9.23
CA MET A 117 -2.36 -4.29 8.42
C MET A 117 -1.56 -5.30 7.59
N LYS A 118 -1.35 -6.50 8.14
CA LYS A 118 -0.65 -7.58 7.42
C LYS A 118 -1.44 -8.08 6.21
N GLU A 119 -2.76 -8.24 6.34
CA GLU A 119 -3.63 -8.60 5.22
C GLU A 119 -3.65 -7.51 4.15
N MET A 120 -3.67 -6.23 4.57
CA MET A 120 -3.55 -5.08 3.67
C MET A 120 -2.23 -5.10 2.89
N GLU A 121 -1.10 -5.27 3.58
CA GLU A 121 0.23 -5.36 2.96
C GLU A 121 0.32 -6.55 1.98
N THR A 122 -0.22 -7.71 2.37
CA THR A 122 -0.25 -8.90 1.53
C THR A 122 -1.05 -8.67 0.26
N PHE A 123 -2.23 -8.05 0.35
CA PHE A 123 -3.06 -7.72 -0.80
C PHE A 123 -2.34 -6.74 -1.74
N LEU A 124 -1.80 -5.64 -1.19
CA LEU A 124 -1.09 -4.63 -1.97
C LEU A 124 0.15 -5.21 -2.65
N SER A 125 0.90 -6.08 -1.97
CA SER A 125 2.09 -6.74 -2.53
C SER A 125 1.74 -7.66 -3.70
N ARG A 126 0.64 -8.42 -3.61
CA ARG A 126 0.16 -9.27 -4.72
C ARG A 126 -0.26 -8.43 -5.92
N MET A 127 -1.04 -7.39 -5.68
CA MET A 127 -1.47 -6.44 -6.71
C MET A 127 -0.27 -5.76 -7.38
N HIS A 128 0.66 -5.23 -6.59
CA HIS A 128 1.89 -4.61 -7.07
C HIS A 128 2.70 -5.56 -7.97
N LYS A 129 2.89 -6.81 -7.56
CA LYS A 129 3.58 -7.82 -8.37
C LYS A 129 2.87 -8.08 -9.70
N ALA A 130 1.54 -8.20 -9.70
CA ALA A 130 0.77 -8.42 -10.92
C ALA A 130 0.78 -7.22 -11.86
N VAL A 131 0.76 -6.00 -11.31
CA VAL A 131 0.66 -4.75 -12.08
C VAL A 131 2.00 -4.32 -12.68
N LEU A 132 3.09 -4.41 -11.93
CA LEU A 132 4.41 -3.92 -12.34
C LEU A 132 5.33 -5.01 -12.93
N ARG A 133 4.92 -6.27 -12.87
CA ARG A 133 5.51 -7.34 -13.69
C ARG A 133 4.40 -7.91 -14.57
N PRO A 134 3.94 -7.17 -15.61
CA PRO A 134 3.04 -7.77 -16.56
C PRO A 134 3.73 -9.02 -17.11
N LYS A 135 3.04 -10.16 -17.06
CA LYS A 135 3.44 -11.31 -17.85
C LYS A 135 3.51 -10.80 -19.28
N ASN A 136 4.67 -10.89 -19.94
CA ASN A 136 4.72 -10.84 -21.38
C ASN A 136 3.71 -11.89 -21.86
N VAL A 137 2.58 -11.42 -22.38
CA VAL A 137 1.69 -12.26 -23.18
C VAL A 137 2.35 -12.23 -24.55
N ASP A 138 3.28 -13.17 -24.73
CA ASP A 138 3.65 -13.63 -26.05
C ASP A 138 2.40 -14.24 -26.68
N ALA A 139 1.85 -13.56 -27.69
CA ALA A 139 1.04 -14.12 -28.76
C ALA A 139 1.09 -13.17 -29.97
#